data_AF-A0A972WMT9-F1
#
_entry.id   AF-A0A972WMT9-F1
#
_cell.length_a   1.000
_cell.length_b   1.000
_cell.length_c   1.000
_cell.angle_alpha   90.00
_cell.angle_beta   90.00
_cell.angle_gamma   90.00
#
_symmetry.space_group_name_H-M   'P 1'
#
loop_
_entity.id
_entity.type
_entity.pdbx_description
1 polymer ?
#
loop_
_entity_poly.entity_id
_entity_poly.type
_entity_poly.pdbx_seq_one_letter_code
_entity_poly.pdbx_strand_id
1 'polypeptide(L)' 'MPTVLRNGPFRVYFYSHEPNEPPRVHVDVGGGSVKYWLSPVALARNIGLTDREVLAAQHLVG' A
#
# COMPACT_ATOMS: atom_id res chain seq x y z
N MET A 1 8.25 -12.16 5.54
CA MET A 1 7.67 -11.47 4.37
C MET A 1 8.37 -11.86 3.09
N PRO A 2 7.63 -12.37 2.08
CA PRO A 2 8.19 -12.65 0.76
C PRO A 2 8.53 -11.35 0.02
N THR A 3 9.65 -11.32 -0.68
CA THR A 3 10.12 -10.17 -1.47
C THR A 3 9.44 -10.15 -2.83
N VAL A 4 8.74 -9.05 -3.16
CA VAL A 4 7.99 -8.84 -4.41
C VAL A 4 8.79 -8.16 -5.52
N LEU A 5 9.91 -7.52 -5.21
CA LEU A 5 10.84 -7.00 -6.20
C LEU A 5 12.25 -6.93 -5.61
N ARG A 6 13.26 -7.37 -6.37
CA ARG A 6 14.67 -7.03 -6.13
C ARG A 6 15.19 -6.24 -7.32
N ASN A 7 15.73 -5.06 -7.04
CA ASN A 7 16.38 -4.23 -8.04
C ASN A 7 17.66 -3.67 -7.42
N GLY A 8 18.83 -4.14 -7.86
CA GLY A 8 20.10 -3.82 -7.21
C GLY A 8 20.06 -4.09 -5.69
N PRO A 9 20.38 -3.10 -4.83
CA PRO A 9 20.41 -3.28 -3.38
C PRO A 9 19.03 -3.21 -2.71
N PHE A 10 17.96 -2.96 -3.49
CA PHE A 10 16.60 -2.81 -2.97
C PHE A 10 15.88 -4.15 -2.90
N ARG A 11 15.17 -4.39 -1.78
CA ARG A 11 14.34 -5.57 -1.53
C ARG A 11 12.93 -5.14 -1.16
N VAL A 12 11.99 -5.16 -2.10
CA VAL A 12 10.58 -4.78 -1.90
C VAL A 12 9.76 -5.97 -1.39
N TYR A 13 8.83 -5.86 -0.43
CA TYR A 13 8.01 -6.97 0.13
C TYR A 13 6.74 -6.47 0.82
N PHE A 14 5.61 -7.18 0.82
CA PHE A 14 4.45 -6.81 1.65
C PHE A 14 4.58 -7.34 3.08
N TYR A 15 4.00 -6.66 4.08
CA TYR A 15 3.92 -7.15 5.47
C TYR A 15 2.52 -7.71 5.80
N SER A 16 2.44 -8.97 6.23
CA SER A 16 1.21 -9.76 6.38
C SER A 16 0.55 -9.74 7.77
N HIS A 17 1.18 -9.17 8.80
CA HIS A 17 0.61 -9.12 10.16
C HIS A 17 0.36 -7.69 10.63
N GLU A 18 -0.47 -6.98 9.87
CA GLU A 18 -0.86 -5.61 10.16
C GLU A 18 -2.39 -5.49 9.91
N PRO A 19 -3.22 -5.70 10.94
CA PRO A 19 -4.67 -5.60 10.79
C PRO A 19 -5.09 -4.14 10.51
N ASN A 20 -6.11 -3.97 9.66
CA ASN A 20 -6.74 -2.67 9.32
C ASN A 20 -5.92 -1.68 8.48
N GLU A 21 -5.03 -2.16 7.61
CA GLU A 21 -4.19 -1.26 6.83
C GLU A 21 -4.29 -1.53 5.31
N PRO A 22 -4.34 -0.48 4.47
CA PRO A 22 -4.40 -0.62 3.00
C PRO A 22 -3.28 -1.48 2.35
N PRO A 23 -3.36 -1.79 1.05
CA PRO A 23 -2.34 -2.59 0.36
C PRO A 23 -0.96 -1.88 0.29
N ARG A 24 0.15 -2.51 0.73
CA ARG A 24 1.52 -1.93 0.70
C ARG A 24 2.73 -2.86 0.66
N VAL A 25 3.82 -2.37 0.08
CA VAL A 25 5.16 -2.95 0.09
C VAL A 25 6.14 -2.18 0.95
N HIS A 26 6.83 -2.86 1.82
CA HIS A 26 8.10 -2.49 2.39
C HIS A 26 9.23 -2.55 1.36
N VAL A 27 10.33 -1.82 1.54
CA VAL A 27 11.58 -1.94 0.77
C VAL A 27 12.76 -1.88 1.72
N ASP A 28 13.58 -2.92 1.76
CA ASP A 28 14.85 -2.90 2.50
C ASP A 28 15.99 -2.46 1.58
N VAL A 29 16.94 -1.69 2.13
CA VAL A 29 18.20 -1.31 1.47
C VAL A 29 19.25 -0.97 2.53
N GLY A 30 20.49 -1.47 2.35
CA GLY A 30 21.64 -1.05 3.17
C GLY A 30 21.48 -1.23 4.69
N GLY A 31 20.72 -2.25 5.13
CA GLY A 31 20.46 -2.51 6.56
C GLY A 31 19.26 -1.76 7.15
N GLY A 32 18.56 -0.93 6.37
CA GLY A 32 17.32 -0.26 6.76
C GLY A 32 16.11 -0.72 5.94
N SER A 33 14.91 -0.24 6.31
CA SER A 33 13.61 -0.58 5.73
C SER A 33 12.70 0.64 5.54
N VAL A 34 11.94 0.69 4.45
CA VAL A 34 10.91 1.70 4.11
C VAL A 34 9.62 1.01 3.63
N LYS A 35 8.49 1.70 3.37
CA LYS A 35 7.16 1.14 3.02
C LYS A 35 6.31 2.04 2.09
N TYR A 36 5.51 1.46 1.18
CA TYR A 36 4.80 2.08 0.04
C TYR A 36 3.46 1.39 -0.25
N TRP A 37 2.38 2.09 -0.62
CA TRP A 37 1.04 1.50 -0.87
C TRP A 37 0.73 1.24 -2.38
N LEU A 38 -0.24 0.39 -2.78
CA LEU A 38 -0.24 -0.21 -4.15
C LEU A 38 -1.51 -0.42 -5.04
N SER A 39 -2.78 -0.15 -4.70
CA SER A 39 -3.98 -0.41 -5.57
C SER A 39 -4.45 -1.91 -5.64
N PRO A 40 -5.73 -2.28 -5.93
CA PRO A 40 -6.83 -1.50 -6.48
C PRO A 40 -7.31 -0.44 -5.52
N VAL A 41 -7.83 0.65 -6.06
CA VAL A 41 -8.61 1.57 -5.23
C VAL A 41 -9.95 0.96 -4.98
N ALA A 42 -10.11 0.47 -3.76
CA ALA A 42 -11.40 0.09 -3.26
C ALA A 42 -11.55 0.76 -1.90
N LEU A 43 -12.74 1.29 -1.68
CA LEU A 43 -13.10 1.87 -0.40
C LEU A 43 -13.26 0.74 0.63
N ALA A 44 -12.18 0.42 1.34
CA ALA A 44 -12.16 -0.67 2.32
C ALA A 44 -13.07 -0.39 3.53
N ARG A 45 -13.19 0.89 3.91
CA ARG A 45 -14.10 1.36 4.94
C ARG A 45 -14.35 2.84 4.69
N ASN A 46 -15.61 3.25 4.69
CA ASN A 46 -15.98 4.66 4.75
C ASN A 46 -16.50 4.98 6.16
N ILE A 47 -15.94 6.01 6.78
CA ILE A 47 -16.44 6.55 8.05
C ILE A 47 -16.54 8.06 7.86
N GLY A 48 -17.72 8.55 7.42
CA GLY A 48 -18.04 9.99 7.37
C GLY A 48 -17.79 10.74 6.06
N LEU A 49 -17.31 10.11 4.99
CA LEU A 49 -17.17 10.78 3.67
C LEU A 49 -18.49 10.76 2.90
N THR A 50 -18.76 11.86 2.18
CA THR A 50 -19.88 11.92 1.25
C THR A 50 -19.55 11.14 -0.03
N ASP A 51 -20.59 10.69 -0.72
CA ASP A 51 -20.42 9.83 -1.91
C ASP A 51 -19.66 10.53 -3.03
N ARG A 52 -19.80 11.86 -3.18
CA ARG A 52 -19.06 12.64 -4.18
C ARG A 52 -17.55 12.64 -3.93
N GLU A 53 -17.15 12.63 -2.66
CA GLU A 53 -15.75 12.65 -2.24
C GLU A 53 -15.10 11.27 -2.39
N VAL A 54 -15.80 10.20 -2.03
CA VAL A 54 -15.36 8.79 -2.23
C VAL A 54 -15.12 8.49 -3.71
N LEU A 55 -16.01 8.98 -4.58
CA LEU A 55 -15.92 8.75 -6.02
C LEU A 55 -14.73 9.47 -6.65
N ALA A 56 -14.43 10.70 -6.22
CA ALA A 56 -13.26 11.43 -6.66
C ALA A 56 -11.95 10.73 -6.23
N ALA A 57 -11.90 10.15 -5.02
CA ALA A 57 -10.73 9.42 -4.51
C ALA A 57 -10.47 8.10 -5.27
N GLN A 58 -11.52 7.44 -5.72
CA GLN A 58 -11.42 6.17 -6.45
C GLN A 58 -10.75 6.30 -7.82
N HIS A 59 -10.91 7.43 -8.51
CA HIS A 59 -10.29 7.70 -9.83
C HIS A 59 -8.80 8.08 -9.77
N LEU A 60 -8.26 8.36 -8.59
CA LEU A 60 -6.88 8.85 -8.46
C LEU A 60 -5.84 7.76 -8.25
N VAL A 61 -6.23 6.68 -7.59
CA VAL A 61 -5.33 5.56 -7.24
C VAL A 61 -5.54 4.35 -8.16
N GLY A 62 -6.39 4.52 -9.17
CA GLY A 62 -6.89 3.51 -10.11
C GLY A 62 -6.99 4.09 -11.51
#